data_AF-A0AAV7NMM2-F1
#
_entry.id   AF-A0AAV7NMM2-F1
#
_cell.length_a   1.000
_cell.length_b   1.000
_cell.length_c   1.000
_cell.angle_alpha   90.00
_cell.angle_beta   90.00
_cell.angle_gamma   90.00
#
_symmetry.space_group_name_H-M   'P 1'
#
loop_
_entity.id
_entity.type
_entity.pdbx_description
1 polymer ?
#
loop_
_entity_poly.entity_id
_entity_poly.type
_entity_poly.pdbx_seq_one_letter_code
_entity_poly.pdbx_strand_id
1 'polypeptide(L)'
;MWSKVCAVKAIIRPTITYASPVWSSCEPEYRKPLQTLQNKALWIATGAPCFTITADLHGDLGAEMFDNPLRKLNVKFYKVLYQKENPLIKKLGDISANPLDRYLRPITALTM
;
A
#
# COMPACT_ATOMS: atom_id res chain seq x y z
N MET A 1 17.30 18.49 -2.72
CA MET A 1 17.13 17.15 -2.10
C MET A 1 15.65 16.83 -1.86
N TRP A 2 14.92 17.71 -1.17
CA TRP A 2 13.48 17.54 -0.88
C TRP A 2 12.56 17.33 -2.10
N SER A 3 12.79 18.02 -3.22
CA SER A 3 11.98 17.90 -4.43
C SER A 3 11.97 16.48 -5.03
N LYS A 4 13.11 15.78 -5.01
CA LYS A 4 13.23 14.42 -5.55
C LYS A 4 12.45 13.40 -4.68
N VAL A 5 12.53 13.54 -3.36
CA VAL A 5 11.77 12.71 -2.42
C VAL A 5 10.26 12.94 -2.58
N CYS A 6 9.84 14.19 -2.78
CA CYS A 6 8.44 14.50 -3.11
C CYS A 6 8.00 13.84 -4.41
N ALA A 7 8.84 13.80 -5.45
CA ALA A 7 8.53 13.12 -6.70
C ALA A 7 8.32 11.60 -6.52
N VAL A 8 9.14 10.92 -5.71
CA VAL A 8 8.94 9.50 -5.37
C VAL A 8 7.59 9.29 -4.68
N LYS A 9 7.25 10.16 -3.72
CA LYS A 9 5.96 10.11 -3.00
C LYS A 9 4.76 10.42 -3.92
N ALA A 10 4.93 11.30 -4.90
CA ALA A 10 3.85 11.76 -5.78
C ALA A 10 3.61 10.86 -7.00
N ILE A 11 4.63 10.16 -7.51
CA ILE A 11 4.55 9.39 -8.76
C ILE A 11 4.66 7.89 -8.49
N ILE A 12 5.71 7.47 -7.78
CA ILE A 12 6.01 6.05 -7.63
C ILE A 12 5.04 5.41 -6.65
N ARG A 13 4.79 6.07 -5.50
CA ARG A 13 3.84 5.57 -4.50
C ARG A 13 2.43 5.32 -5.05
N PRO A 14 1.76 6.25 -5.76
CA PRO A 14 0.43 5.95 -6.32
C PRO A 14 0.46 4.85 -7.39
N THR A 15 1.52 4.77 -8.20
CA THR A 15 1.67 3.70 -9.20
C THR A 15 1.67 2.32 -8.54
N ILE A 16 2.42 2.13 -7.46
CA ILE A 16 2.45 0.86 -6.73
C ILE A 16 1.16 0.63 -5.92
N THR A 17 0.51 1.67 -5.39
CA THR A 17 -0.68 1.51 -4.52
C THR A 17 -2.02 1.55 -5.23
N TYR A 18 -2.09 1.86 -6.53
CA TYR A 18 -3.36 2.05 -7.26
C TYR A 18 -4.31 0.85 -7.12
N ALA A 19 -3.80 -0.37 -7.31
CA ALA A 19 -4.59 -1.60 -7.21
C ALA A 19 -4.58 -2.22 -5.80
N SER A 20 -4.17 -1.46 -4.77
CA SER A 20 -4.03 -1.98 -3.40
C SER A 20 -5.26 -2.70 -2.84
N PRO A 21 -6.51 -2.25 -3.07
CA PRO A 21 -7.66 -2.98 -2.54
C PRO A 21 -7.81 -4.39 -3.14
N VAL A 22 -7.18 -4.68 -4.28
CA VAL A 22 -7.26 -5.98 -4.96
C VAL A 22 -6.20 -6.95 -4.43
N TRP A 23 -4.94 -6.52 -4.37
CA TRP A 23 -3.81 -7.41 -4.03
C TRP A 23 -3.30 -7.26 -2.59
N SER A 24 -3.79 -6.31 -1.80
CA SER A 24 -3.29 -6.13 -0.42
C SER A 24 -3.49 -7.34 0.49
N SER A 25 -4.44 -8.21 0.15
CA SER A 25 -4.69 -9.50 0.81
C SER A 25 -3.69 -10.59 0.45
N CYS A 26 -2.87 -10.37 -0.56
CA CYS A 26 -1.90 -11.36 -1.01
C CYS A 26 -0.84 -11.62 0.07
N GLU A 27 -0.22 -12.79 -0.05
CA GLU A 27 0.86 -13.23 0.83
C GLU A 27 1.98 -12.18 0.89
N PRO A 28 2.63 -11.97 2.06
CA PRO A 28 3.73 -11.01 2.21
C PRO A 28 4.84 -11.15 1.17
N GLU A 29 5.05 -12.33 0.60
CA GLU A 29 6.02 -12.55 -0.48
C GLU A 29 5.81 -11.64 -1.69
N TYR A 30 4.55 -11.42 -2.09
CA TYR A 30 4.21 -10.53 -3.20
C TYR A 30 4.33 -9.04 -2.86
N ARG A 31 4.37 -8.69 -1.57
CA ARG A 31 4.54 -7.30 -1.09
C ARG A 31 6.02 -6.89 -1.01
N LYS A 32 6.94 -7.82 -0.74
CA LYS A 32 8.39 -7.55 -0.64
C LYS A 32 8.98 -6.83 -1.87
N PRO A 33 8.64 -7.21 -3.12
CA PRO A 33 9.14 -6.52 -4.32
C PRO A 33 8.66 -5.07 -4.41
N LEU A 34 7.42 -4.78 -4.01
CA LEU A 34 6.85 -3.43 -4.04
C LEU A 34 7.56 -2.50 -3.06
N GLN A 35 7.85 -3.00 -1.85
CA GLN A 35 8.64 -2.27 -0.88
C GLN A 35 10.09 -2.06 -1.37
N THR A 36 10.69 -3.07 -2.00
CA THR A 36 12.03 -2.96 -2.58
C THR A 36 12.09 -1.88 -3.67
N LEU A 37 11.05 -1.79 -4.51
CA LEU A 37 10.94 -0.75 -5.53
C LEU A 37 10.86 0.65 -4.91
N GLN A 38 10.05 0.82 -3.86
CA GLN A 38 9.98 2.09 -3.11
C GLN A 38 11.33 2.46 -2.50
N ASN A 39 12.03 1.51 -1.87
CA ASN A 39 13.32 1.75 -1.23
C ASN A 39 14.40 2.13 -2.24
N LYS A 40 14.46 1.44 -3.38
CA LYS A 40 15.37 1.78 -4.48
C LYS A 40 15.12 3.20 -5.01
N ALA A 41 13.86 3.58 -5.18
CA ALA A 41 13.51 4.93 -5.61
C ALA A 41 13.96 6.00 -4.58
N LEU A 42 13.83 5.71 -3.29
CA LEU A 42 14.30 6.59 -2.23
C LEU A 42 15.82 6.74 -2.25
N TRP A 43 16.58 5.65 -2.38
CA TRP A 43 18.04 5.70 -2.53
C TRP A 43 18.47 6.54 -3.73
N ILE A 44 17.84 6.37 -4.89
CA ILE A 44 18.13 7.16 -6.10
C ILE A 44 17.82 8.64 -5.85
N ALA A 45 16.73 8.96 -5.17
CA ALA A 45 16.33 10.34 -4.89
C ALA A 45 17.25 11.05 -3.89
N THR A 46 17.74 10.34 -2.88
CA THR A 46 18.64 10.87 -1.85
C THR A 46 20.11 10.82 -2.25
N GLY A 47 20.49 9.96 -3.20
CA GLY A 47 21.88 9.64 -3.48
C GLY A 47 22.55 8.87 -2.34
N ALA A 48 21.76 8.27 -1.44
CA ALA A 48 22.28 7.48 -0.35
C ALA A 48 22.81 6.13 -0.87
N PRO A 49 23.86 5.60 -0.25
CA PRO A 49 24.39 4.29 -0.63
C PRO A 49 23.35 3.18 -0.37
N CYS A 50 23.42 2.12 -1.20
CA CYS A 50 22.52 0.97 -1.12
C CYS A 50 22.62 0.17 0.19
N PHE A 51 23.66 0.40 1.00
CA PHE A 51 23.88 -0.24 2.30
C PHE A 51 23.25 0.52 3.48
N THR A 52 22.66 1.69 3.25
CA THR A 52 21.93 2.40 4.31
C THR A 52 20.74 1.57 4.78
N ILE A 53 20.63 1.38 6.10
CA ILE A 53 19.52 0.64 6.70
C ILE A 53 18.21 1.34 6.32
N THR A 54 17.22 0.56 5.89
CA THR A 54 15.93 1.11 5.43
C THR A 54 15.24 1.89 6.55
N ALA A 55 15.33 1.44 7.79
CA ALA A 55 14.76 2.14 8.95
C ALA A 55 15.34 3.55 9.12
N ASP A 56 16.67 3.68 9.05
CA ASP A 56 17.36 4.96 9.19
C ASP A 56 17.00 5.92 8.05
N LEU A 57 17.05 5.44 6.80
CA LEU A 57 16.65 6.23 5.63
C LEU A 57 15.21 6.76 5.76
N HIS A 58 14.30 5.91 6.26
CA HIS A 58 12.90 6.30 6.46
C HIS A 58 12.72 7.28 7.62
N GLY A 59 13.50 7.13 8.70
CA GLY A 59 13.55 8.07 9.83
C GLY A 59 14.03 9.45 9.39
N ASP A 60 15.16 9.50 8.68
CA ASP A 60 15.77 10.73 8.17
C ASP A 60 14.83 11.49 7.21
N LEU A 61 14.09 10.76 6.37
CA LEU A 61 13.16 11.33 5.39
C LEU A 61 11.75 11.58 5.93
N GLY A 62 11.45 11.18 7.17
CA GLY A 62 10.10 11.16 7.72
C GLY A 62 9.10 10.40 6.83
N ALA A 63 9.55 9.32 6.18
CA ALA A 63 8.76 8.55 5.22
C ALA A 63 8.23 7.27 5.86
N GLU A 64 6.92 7.04 5.79
CA GLU A 64 6.35 5.78 6.28
C GLU A 64 6.78 4.59 5.40
N MET A 65 7.08 3.46 6.04
CA MET A 65 7.19 2.14 5.39
C MET A 65 5.95 1.83 4.57
N PHE A 66 6.06 0.92 3.60
CA PHE A 66 5.00 0.65 2.61
C PHE A 66 3.66 0.20 3.22
N ASP A 67 3.69 -0.65 4.25
CA ASP A 67 2.47 -1.26 4.82
C ASP A 67 1.53 -0.27 5.51
N ASN A 68 2.07 0.74 6.21
CA ASN A 68 1.26 1.72 6.95
C ASN A 68 0.32 2.56 6.04
N PRO A 69 0.83 3.28 5.03
CA PRO A 69 0.01 4.00 4.08
C PRO A 69 -0.85 3.06 3.22
N LEU A 70 -0.38 1.84 2.92
CA LEU A 70 -1.21 0.83 2.25
C LEU A 70 -2.48 0.51 3.06
N ARG A 71 -2.33 0.21 4.36
CA ARG A 71 -3.46 -0.02 5.27
C ARG A 71 -4.38 1.19 5.34
N LYS A 72 -3.84 2.40 5.49
CA LYS A 72 -4.63 3.65 5.52
C LYS A 72 -5.45 3.85 4.24
N LEU A 73 -4.85 3.57 3.07
CA LEU A 73 -5.52 3.68 1.77
C LEU A 73 -6.69 2.69 1.68
N ASN A 74 -6.46 1.43 2.05
CA ASN A 74 -7.51 0.42 1.99
C ASN A 74 -8.66 0.72 2.95
N VAL A 75 -8.36 1.09 4.21
CA VAL A 75 -9.41 1.48 5.18
C VAL A 75 -10.22 2.66 4.65
N LYS A 76 -9.56 3.66 4.06
CA LYS A 76 -10.25 4.81 3.45
C LYS A 76 -11.13 4.37 2.28
N PHE A 77 -10.62 3.49 1.41
CA PHE A 77 -11.37 2.97 0.26
C PHE A 77 -12.64 2.25 0.69
N TYR A 78 -12.54 1.28 1.62
CA TYR A 78 -13.70 0.54 2.12
C TYR A 78 -14.67 1.43 2.89
N LYS A 79 -14.19 2.39 3.69
CA LYS A 79 -15.05 3.38 4.35
C LYS A 79 -15.88 4.16 3.33
N VAL A 80 -15.26 4.62 2.24
CA VAL A 80 -15.95 5.33 1.17
C VAL A 80 -16.96 4.43 0.46
N LEU A 81 -16.60 3.17 0.19
CA LEU A 81 -17.53 2.20 -0.43
C LEU A 81 -18.81 2.01 0.37
N TYR A 82 -18.71 1.82 1.69
CA TYR A 82 -19.88 1.62 2.56
C TYR A 82 -20.74 2.88 2.71
N GLN A 83 -20.14 4.08 2.60
CA GLN A 83 -20.85 5.35 2.69
C GLN A 83 -21.71 5.67 1.45
N LYS A 84 -21.46 5.04 0.29
CA LYS A 84 -22.20 5.35 -0.95
C LYS A 84 -23.59 4.74 -0.92
N GLU A 85 -24.59 5.50 -1.38
CA GLU A 85 -25.99 5.06 -1.39
C GLU A 85 -26.29 4.00 -2.46
N ASN A 86 -25.52 3.99 -3.56
CA ASN A 86 -25.77 3.10 -4.68
C ASN A 86 -25.59 1.61 -4.29
N PRO A 87 -26.65 0.78 -4.42
CA PRO A 87 -26.59 -0.63 -4.02
C PRO A 87 -25.61 -1.46 -4.87
N LEU A 88 -25.36 -1.10 -6.13
CA LEU A 88 -24.38 -1.80 -6.98
C LEU A 88 -22.95 -1.59 -6.47
N ILE A 89 -22.64 -0.39 -5.99
CA ILE A 89 -21.33 -0.06 -5.43
C ILE A 89 -21.13 -0.76 -4.09
N LYS A 90 -22.17 -0.84 -3.26
CA LYS A 90 -22.13 -1.63 -2.01
C LYS A 90 -21.87 -3.11 -2.30
N LYS A 91 -22.55 -3.69 -3.30
CA LYS A 91 -22.32 -5.08 -3.72
C LYS A 91 -20.89 -5.38 -4.14
N LEU A 92 -20.16 -4.41 -4.70
CA LEU A 92 -18.73 -4.57 -5.01
C LEU A 92 -17.86 -4.68 -3.75
N GLY A 93 -18.28 -4.05 -2.66
CA GLY A 93 -17.66 -4.12 -1.34
C GLY A 93 -18.22 -5.24 -0.45
N ASP A 94 -19.38 -5.81 -0.79
CA ASP A 94 -20.01 -6.95 -0.11
C ASP A 94 -19.29 -8.23 -0.48
N ILE A 95 -18.15 -8.37 0.18
CA ILE A 95 -17.22 -9.44 0.00
C ILE A 95 -17.58 -10.51 1.05
N SER A 96 -18.73 -11.18 0.86
CA SER A 96 -19.17 -12.27 1.76
C SER A 96 -18.07 -13.33 1.85
N ALA A 97 -17.65 -13.72 3.05
CA ALA A 97 -16.70 -14.81 3.21
C ALA A 97 -17.27 -16.08 2.55
N ASN A 98 -16.71 -16.46 1.41
CA ASN A 98 -17.05 -17.72 0.77
C ASN A 98 -16.18 -18.80 1.44
N PRO A 99 -16.78 -19.82 2.07
CA PRO A 99 -16.03 -20.87 2.74
C PRO A 99 -15.12 -21.68 1.80
N LEU A 100 -15.28 -21.51 0.48
CA LEU A 100 -14.45 -22.16 -0.55
C LEU A 100 -13.23 -21.34 -0.98
N ASP A 101 -13.08 -20.09 -0.52
CA ASP A 101 -12.00 -19.24 -0.99
C ASP A 101 -10.66 -19.62 -0.34
N ARG A 102 -9.65 -19.88 -1.18
CA ARG A 102 -8.29 -20.25 -0.74
C ARG A 102 -7.57 -19.12 0.00
N TYR A 103 -7.89 -17.87 -0.30
CA TYR A 103 -7.21 -16.70 0.26
C TYR A 103 -8.20 -15.76 0.94
N LEU A 104 -7.78 -15.21 2.09
CA LEU A 104 -8.53 -14.18 2.80
C LEU A 104 -8.77 -13.01 1.86
N ARG A 105 -9.98 -12.49 1.87
CA ARG A 105 -10.35 -11.38 1.00
C ARG A 105 -9.80 -10.06 1.57
N PRO A 106 -9.54 -9.04 0.72
CA PRO A 106 -8.75 -7.86 1.11
C PRO A 106 -9.24 -7.11 2.34
N ILE A 107 -10.54 -7.09 2.59
CA ILE A 107 -11.09 -6.47 3.80
C ILE A 107 -10.87 -7.31 5.06
N THR A 108 -10.95 -8.64 4.95
CA THR A 108 -10.74 -9.58 6.07
C THR A 108 -9.29 -9.55 6.57
N ALA A 109 -8.34 -9.35 5.66
CA ALA A 109 -6.92 -9.19 5.97
C ALA A 109 -6.58 -7.85 6.66
N LEU A 110 -7.49 -6.87 6.65
CA LEU A 110 -7.29 -5.57 7.33
C LEU A 110 -7.87 -5.53 8.75
N THR A 111 -8.76 -6.47 9.08
CA THR A 111 -9.42 -6.61 10.39
C THR A 111 -8.74 -7.62 11.31
N MET A 112 -7.89 -8.49 10.78
CA MET A 112 -6.99 -9.38 11.52
C MET A 112 -5.70 -8.66 11.89
#